data_AF-A0A932HEL0-F1
#
_entry.id   AF-A0A932HEL0-F1
#
_cell.length_a   1.000
_cell.length_b   1.000
_cell.length_c   1.000
_cell.angle_alpha   90.00
_cell.angle_beta   90.00
_cell.angle_gamma   90.00
#
_symmetry.space_group_name_H-M   'P 1'
#
loop_
_entity.id
_entity.type
_entity.pdbx_description
1 polymer ?
#
loop_
_entity_poly.entity_id
_entity_poly.type
_entity_poly.pdbx_seq_one_letter_code
_entity_poly.pdbx_strand_id
1 'polypeptide(L)'
;MARDSDLRSTILSIGLPIVVPGEQVYRGETILMPPGDGDPEAAIGRGWVDLRAPNCAVWIARARRIMAQAEARSQAAGTGSDEDWEAIAPEEPISPARLAAWVFQYEDAGQRIKR
;
A
#
# COMPACT_ATOMS: atom_id res chain seq x y z
N MET A 1 -14.84 7.00 -13.70
CA MET A 1 -16.21 7.09 -13.15
C MET A 1 -16.86 5.71 -12.96
N ALA A 2 -17.14 4.92 -14.01
CA ALA A 2 -17.74 3.58 -13.83
C ALA A 2 -16.83 2.62 -13.02
N ARG A 3 -15.55 2.51 -13.42
CA ARG A 3 -14.54 1.68 -12.73
C ARG A 3 -14.35 2.04 -11.24
N ASP A 4 -14.42 3.33 -10.91
CA ASP A 4 -14.28 3.79 -9.52
C ASP A 4 -15.51 3.45 -8.68
N SER A 5 -16.68 3.38 -9.32
CA SER A 5 -17.92 2.94 -8.68
C SER A 5 -17.89 1.45 -8.36
N ASP A 6 -17.43 0.62 -9.30
CA ASP A 6 -17.33 -0.83 -9.12
C ASP A 6 -16.29 -1.19 -8.04
N LEU A 7 -15.14 -0.49 -8.05
CA LEU A 7 -14.11 -0.67 -7.02
C LEU A 7 -14.62 -0.26 -5.65
N ARG A 8 -15.29 0.90 -5.54
CA ARG A 8 -15.93 1.32 -4.28
C ARG A 8 -16.94 0.29 -3.81
N SER A 9 -17.82 -0.19 -4.68
CA SER A 9 -18.81 -1.22 -4.35
C SER A 9 -18.14 -2.50 -3.84
N THR A 10 -17.07 -2.93 -4.51
CA THR A 10 -16.30 -4.11 -4.12
C THR A 10 -15.71 -3.94 -2.72
N ILE A 11 -14.99 -2.83 -2.47
CA ILE A 11 -14.38 -2.50 -1.18
C ILE A 11 -15.43 -2.54 -0.04
N LEU A 12 -16.59 -1.91 -0.25
CA LEU A 12 -17.66 -1.89 0.75
C LEU A 12 -18.31 -3.26 0.95
N SER A 13 -18.44 -4.07 -0.12
CA SER A 13 -19.06 -5.40 -0.06
C SER A 13 -18.23 -6.41 0.73
N ILE A 14 -16.91 -6.27 0.73
CA ILE A 14 -16.01 -7.08 1.55
C ILE A 14 -15.84 -6.52 2.97
N GLY A 15 -16.62 -5.49 3.33
CA GLY A 15 -16.67 -4.95 4.69
C GLY A 15 -15.48 -4.07 5.07
N LEU A 16 -14.82 -3.45 4.10
CA LEU A 16 -13.77 -2.45 4.32
C LEU A 16 -14.34 -1.04 4.16
N PRO A 17 -14.41 -0.22 5.22
CA PRO A 17 -14.85 1.15 5.11
C PRO A 17 -13.82 2.05 4.39
N ILE A 18 -14.33 3.14 3.81
CA ILE A 18 -13.53 4.14 3.08
C ILE A 18 -13.67 5.50 3.76
N VAL A 19 -12.58 6.03 4.28
CA VAL A 19 -12.49 7.38 4.83
C VAL A 19 -12.17 8.35 3.69
N VAL A 20 -12.93 9.44 3.59
CA VAL A 20 -12.73 10.48 2.57
C VAL A 20 -12.57 11.86 3.22
N PRO A 21 -12.06 12.87 2.49
CA PRO A 21 -11.94 14.23 3.03
C PRO A 21 -13.28 14.78 3.55
N GLY A 22 -13.24 15.56 4.63
CA GLY A 22 -14.42 16.21 5.21
C GLY A 22 -15.26 15.30 6.11
N GLU A 23 -14.63 14.50 6.96
CA GLU A 23 -15.24 13.69 8.04
C GLU A 23 -16.25 12.62 7.59
N GLN A 24 -16.24 12.27 6.30
CA GLN A 24 -17.16 11.27 5.75
C GLN A 24 -16.52 9.88 5.69
N VAL A 25 -17.33 8.87 5.99
CA VAL A 25 -16.97 7.45 5.88
C VAL A 25 -18.02 6.70 5.07
N TYR A 26 -17.61 6.11 3.95
CA TYR A 26 -18.45 5.15 3.23
C TYR A 26 -18.29 3.77 3.87
N ARG A 27 -19.40 3.11 4.19
CA ARG A 27 -19.40 1.75 4.75
C ARG A 27 -20.57 0.94 4.21
N GLY A 28 -20.35 -0.37 4.09
CA GLY A 28 -21.43 -1.33 3.88
C GLY A 28 -22.18 -1.63 5.18
N GLU A 29 -23.10 -2.59 5.10
CA GLU A 29 -23.81 -3.14 6.26
C GLU A 29 -22.84 -3.87 7.21
N THR A 30 -21.89 -4.61 6.65
CA THR A 30 -20.84 -5.33 7.39
C THR A 30 -19.56 -4.50 7.47
N ILE A 31 -18.91 -4.52 8.63
CA ILE A 31 -17.57 -3.94 8.85
C ILE A 31 -16.70 -5.05 9.43
N LEU A 32 -15.63 -5.46 8.73
CA LEU A 32 -14.74 -6.52 9.18
C LEU A 32 -13.94 -6.12 10.43
N MET A 33 -13.48 -4.87 10.46
CA MET A 33 -12.63 -4.33 11.52
C MET A 33 -13.28 -3.05 12.07
N PRO A 34 -14.27 -3.15 12.97
CA PRO A 34 -14.88 -1.97 13.56
C PRO A 34 -13.86 -1.22 14.45
N PRO A 35 -13.97 0.12 14.55
CA PRO A 35 -13.20 0.88 15.52
C PRO A 35 -13.67 0.52 16.93
N GLY A 36 -12.74 0.40 17.88
CA GLY A 36 -13.04 -0.01 19.25
C GLY A 36 -14.07 0.91 19.93
N ASP A 37 -13.84 2.22 19.82
CA ASP A 37 -14.67 3.25 20.48
C ASP A 37 -15.57 4.01 19.48
N GLY A 38 -15.75 3.47 18.27
CA GLY A 38 -16.47 4.16 17.20
C GLY A 38 -15.63 5.22 16.46
N ASP A 39 -14.42 5.52 16.91
CA ASP A 39 -13.50 6.48 16.28
C ASP A 39 -12.88 5.91 14.99
N PRO A 40 -13.20 6.44 13.80
CA PRO A 40 -12.60 6.03 12.54
C PRO A 40 -11.07 6.11 12.53
N GLU A 41 -10.45 7.09 13.20
CA GLU A 41 -8.99 7.25 13.20
C GLU A 41 -8.30 6.03 13.83
N ALA A 42 -8.87 5.46 14.88
CA ALA A 42 -8.35 4.26 15.52
C ALA A 42 -8.42 3.00 14.63
N ALA A 43 -9.26 3.01 13.59
CA ALA A 43 -9.36 1.92 12.61
C ALA A 43 -8.51 2.15 11.35
N ILE A 44 -8.04 3.38 11.12
CA ILE A 44 -7.15 3.71 10.00
C ILE A 44 -5.81 3.00 10.20
N GLY A 45 -5.39 2.24 9.19
CA GLY A 45 -4.21 1.35 9.27
C GLY A 45 -4.52 -0.09 9.70
N ARG A 46 -5.75 -0.39 10.17
CA ARG A 46 -6.19 -1.76 10.50
C ARG A 46 -6.99 -2.44 9.38
N GLY A 47 -6.91 -1.90 8.16
CA GLY A 47 -7.59 -2.42 6.97
C GLY A 47 -8.60 -1.47 6.35
N TRP A 48 -8.93 -0.35 7.01
CA TRP A 48 -9.76 0.71 6.40
C TRP A 48 -8.99 1.41 5.28
N VAL A 49 -9.70 1.80 4.23
CA VAL A 49 -9.15 2.55 3.10
C VAL A 49 -9.22 4.04 3.41
N ASP A 50 -8.06 4.71 3.50
CA ASP A 50 -8.00 6.16 3.74
C ASP A 50 -7.61 6.91 2.47
N LEU A 51 -8.53 7.72 1.93
CA LEU A 51 -8.33 8.51 0.72
C LEU A 51 -7.92 9.97 1.00
N ARG A 52 -7.65 10.31 2.26
CA ARG A 52 -7.23 11.67 2.64
C ARG A 52 -5.80 11.94 2.19
N ALA A 53 -5.50 13.22 1.96
CA ALA A 53 -4.20 13.65 1.44
C ALA A 53 -2.98 13.14 2.24
N PRO A 54 -3.00 13.08 3.60
CA PRO A 54 -1.87 12.55 4.35
C PRO A 54 -1.56 11.08 4.02
N ASN A 55 -2.57 10.22 3.92
CA ASN A 55 -2.37 8.81 3.59
C ASN A 55 -1.91 8.63 2.13
N CYS A 56 -2.50 9.38 1.20
CA CYS A 56 -2.05 9.40 -0.20
C CYS A 56 -0.57 9.79 -0.32
N ALA A 57 -0.10 10.75 0.48
CA ALA A 57 1.30 11.15 0.49
C ALA A 57 2.25 10.00 0.90
N VAL A 58 1.84 9.15 1.86
CA VAL A 58 2.58 7.95 2.25
C VAL A 58 2.74 7.00 1.07
N TRP A 59 1.66 6.69 0.35
CA TRP A 59 1.71 5.80 -0.82
C TRP A 59 2.57 6.37 -1.96
N ILE A 60 2.50 7.68 -2.20
CA ILE A 60 3.37 8.36 -3.18
C ILE A 60 4.84 8.26 -2.76
N ALA A 61 5.15 8.45 -1.47
CA ALA A 61 6.51 8.32 -0.96
C ALA A 61 7.06 6.89 -1.12
N ARG A 62 6.23 5.87 -0.85
CA ARG A 62 6.57 4.45 -1.09
C ARG A 62 6.90 4.20 -2.56
N ALA A 63 6.02 4.61 -3.46
CA ALA A 63 6.24 4.45 -4.90
C ALA A 63 7.54 5.13 -5.36
N ARG A 64 7.82 6.35 -4.89
CA ARG A 64 9.09 7.04 -5.19
C ARG A 64 10.31 6.27 -4.69
N ARG A 65 10.25 5.71 -3.49
CA ARG A 65 11.37 4.94 -2.92
C ARG A 65 11.61 3.63 -3.69
N ILE A 66 10.54 2.94 -4.07
CA ILE A 66 10.60 1.75 -4.95
C ILE A 66 11.30 2.10 -6.27
N MET A 67 10.87 3.19 -6.93
CA MET A 67 11.45 3.61 -8.22
C MET A 67 12.93 3.99 -8.07
N ALA A 68 13.31 4.70 -7.00
CA ALA A 68 14.70 5.07 -6.75
C ALA A 68 15.60 3.84 -6.52
N GLN A 69 15.09 2.80 -5.83
CA GLN A 69 15.82 1.55 -5.66
C GLN A 69 15.96 0.76 -6.97
N ALA A 70 14.92 0.76 -7.80
CA ALA A 70 14.98 0.14 -9.13
C ALA A 70 16.05 0.80 -10.01
N GLU A 71 16.09 2.13 -10.04
CA GLU A 71 17.08 2.92 -10.79
C GLU A 71 18.50 2.73 -10.23
N ALA A 72 18.69 2.71 -8.92
CA ALA A 72 20.01 2.46 -8.33
C ALA A 72 20.55 1.07 -8.70
N ARG A 73 19.68 0.05 -8.75
CA ARG A 73 20.05 -1.31 -9.16
C ARG A 73 20.42 -1.39 -10.64
N SER A 74 19.67 -0.72 -11.53
CA SER A 74 20.00 -0.72 -12.97
C SER A 74 21.37 -0.11 -13.24
N GLN A 75 21.74 0.93 -12.50
CA GLN A 75 23.07 1.56 -12.58
C GLN A 75 24.19 0.69 -12.00
N ALA A 76 23.90 -0.16 -11.00
CA ALA A 76 24.85 -1.05 -10.35
C ALA A 76 25.01 -2.42 -11.05
N ALA A 77 24.16 -2.76 -12.02
CA ALA A 77 24.13 -4.06 -12.71
C ALA A 77 25.42 -4.45 -13.46
N GLY A 78 26.43 -3.58 -13.49
CA GLY A 78 27.79 -3.91 -13.96
C GLY A 78 28.69 -4.60 -12.92
N THR A 79 28.27 -4.74 -11.66
CA THR A 79 29.10 -5.24 -10.57
C THR A 79 28.41 -6.32 -9.72
N GLY A 80 28.40 -7.58 -10.19
CA GLY A 80 28.13 -8.75 -9.33
C GLY A 80 26.77 -9.43 -9.50
N SER A 81 26.77 -10.75 -9.31
CA SER A 81 25.69 -11.71 -9.63
C SER A 81 24.61 -11.86 -8.54
N ASP A 82 24.34 -10.82 -7.76
CA ASP A 82 23.30 -10.86 -6.72
C ASP A 82 21.98 -10.33 -7.32
N GLU A 83 21.36 -11.14 -8.17
CA GLU A 83 20.06 -10.82 -8.76
C GLU A 83 18.97 -10.97 -7.68
N ASP A 84 18.50 -9.83 -7.18
CA ASP A 84 17.33 -9.74 -6.32
C ASP A 84 16.06 -10.00 -7.15
N TRP A 85 15.66 -11.27 -7.27
CA TRP A 85 14.51 -11.70 -8.06
C TRP A 85 13.17 -11.11 -7.58
N GLU A 86 13.10 -10.62 -6.35
CA GLU A 86 11.89 -10.00 -5.78
C GLU A 86 11.82 -8.49 -6.07
N ALA A 87 12.88 -7.92 -6.65
CA ALA A 87 12.96 -6.55 -7.11
C ALA A 87 11.81 -6.19 -8.06
N ILE A 88 11.30 -4.97 -7.90
CA ILE A 88 10.51 -4.30 -8.94
C ILE A 88 11.49 -3.62 -9.89
N ALA A 89 11.48 -4.00 -11.17
CA ALA A 89 12.29 -3.35 -12.19
C ALA A 89 11.69 -1.98 -12.59
N PRO A 90 12.49 -1.03 -13.13
CA PRO A 90 12.02 0.32 -13.45
C PRO A 90 10.82 0.38 -14.39
N GLU A 91 10.76 -0.55 -15.35
CA GLU A 91 9.74 -0.67 -16.38
C GLU A 91 8.52 -1.52 -15.96
N GLU A 92 8.57 -2.17 -14.81
CA GLU A 92 7.51 -3.07 -14.36
C GLU A 92 6.43 -2.33 -13.55
N PRO A 93 5.15 -2.67 -13.76
CA PRO A 93 4.08 -2.13 -12.92
C PRO A 93 4.21 -2.64 -11.48
N ILE A 94 4.01 -1.73 -10.53
CA ILE A 94 3.92 -2.07 -9.11
C ILE A 94 2.59 -2.80 -8.87
N SER A 95 2.65 -4.13 -8.77
CA SER A 95 1.48 -4.94 -8.41
C SER A 95 1.20 -4.84 -6.90
N PRO A 96 -0.06 -5.05 -6.45
CA PRO A 96 -0.38 -5.05 -5.02
C PRO A 96 0.46 -6.04 -4.20
N ALA A 97 0.74 -7.22 -4.75
CA ALA A 97 1.55 -8.24 -4.09
C ALA A 97 3.01 -7.78 -3.90
N ARG A 98 3.63 -7.18 -4.93
CA ARG A 98 4.99 -6.65 -4.84
C ARG A 98 5.09 -5.44 -3.92
N LEU A 99 4.08 -4.58 -3.92
CA LEU A 99 4.01 -3.46 -2.99
C LEU A 99 3.94 -3.95 -1.53
N ALA A 100 3.11 -4.97 -1.26
CA ALA A 100 3.02 -5.57 0.07
C ALA A 100 4.35 -6.21 0.50
N ALA A 101 4.99 -6.99 -0.39
CA ALA A 101 6.30 -7.59 -0.13
C ALA A 101 7.35 -6.52 0.19
N TRP A 102 7.38 -5.44 -0.60
CA TRP A 102 8.28 -4.32 -0.37
C TRP A 102 8.05 -3.63 0.99
N VAL A 103 6.79 -3.41 1.39
CA VAL A 103 6.47 -2.83 2.70
C VAL A 103 7.00 -3.73 3.81
N PHE A 104 6.73 -5.04 3.75
CA PHE A 104 7.24 -5.99 4.73
C PHE A 104 8.77 -6.01 4.79
N GLN A 105 9.42 -5.92 3.64
CA GLN A 105 10.86 -5.99 3.52
C GLN A 105 11.55 -4.73 4.10
N TYR A 106 11.08 -3.53 3.71
CA TYR A 106 11.80 -2.27 3.94
C TYR A 106 11.20 -1.35 5.01
N GLU A 107 9.91 -1.47 5.32
CA GLU A 107 9.27 -0.67 6.38
C GLU A 107 9.16 -1.46 7.69
N ASP A 108 8.74 -2.72 7.61
CA ASP A 108 8.57 -3.57 8.80
C ASP A 108 9.89 -4.26 9.25
N ALA A 109 11.02 -3.84 8.67
CA ALA A 109 12.34 -4.41 8.89
C ALA A 109 12.38 -5.95 8.72
N GLY A 110 11.55 -6.49 7.81
CA GLY A 110 11.46 -7.92 7.53
C GLY A 110 12.72 -8.51 6.87
N GLN A 111 13.66 -7.69 6.39
CA GLN A 111 14.98 -8.15 5.98
C GLN A 111 15.76 -8.71 7.18
N ARG A 112 15.71 -10.03 7.36
CA ARG A 112 16.67 -10.74 8.19
C ARG A 112 17.97 -10.87 7.41
N ILE A 113 18.90 -9.95 7.65
CA ILE A 113 20.32 -10.18 7.35
C ILE A 113 20.77 -11.29 8.31
N LYS A 114 20.89 -12.53 7.82
CA LYS A 114 21.63 -13.56 8.56
C LYS A 114 23.08 -13.08 8.65
N ARG A 115 23.53 -12.79 9.86
CA ARG A 115 24.92 -12.46 10.18
C ARG A 115 25.69 -13.72 10.52
#